data_AF-A0A2S0L4Q2-F1
#
_entry.id   AF-A0A2S0L4Q2-F1
#
_cell.length_a   1.000
_cell.length_b   1.000
_cell.length_c   1.000
_cell.angle_alpha   90.00
_cell.angle_beta   90.00
_cell.angle_gamma   90.00
#
_symmetry.space_group_name_H-M   'P 1'
#
loop_
_entity.id
_entity.type
_entity.pdbx_description
1 polymer ?
#
loop_
_entity_poly.entity_id
_entity_poly.type
_entity_poly.pdbx_seq_one_letter_code
_entity_poly.pdbx_strand_id
1 'polypeptide(L)'
;MNIELLNEEKDFNENELMVFEKQNLALFKGLADATKAKKKLEADEKKLKTKLEKLMNDYGIKSIDNQFIKITRVNGSTSTSIDLKELEKKEPKFYAELLEDYPKITTRKDSIRFEVK
;
A
#
# COMPACT_ATOMS: atom_id res chain seq x y z
N MET A 1 24.07 5.68 -15.24
CA MET A 1 22.93 5.15 -14.46
C MET A 1 23.11 5.70 -13.05
N ASN A 2 22.10 6.31 -12.44
CA ASN A 2 22.29 7.06 -11.19
C ASN A 2 21.97 6.14 -10.00
N ILE A 3 22.95 5.93 -9.12
CA ILE A 3 22.80 5.16 -7.88
C ILE A 3 23.14 6.12 -6.74
N GLU A 4 22.20 6.31 -5.82
CA GLU A 4 22.35 7.17 -4.65
C GLU A 4 22.47 6.29 -3.40
N LEU A 5 23.47 6.57 -2.57
CA LEU A 5 23.74 5.83 -1.34
C LEU A 5 23.02 6.48 -0.16
N LEU A 6 22.50 5.65 0.75
CA LEU A 6 21.84 6.12 1.97
C LEU A 6 22.81 6.89 2.89
N ASN A 7 24.08 6.47 2.94
CA ASN A 7 25.13 7.08 3.75
C ASN A 7 26.39 7.30 2.88
N GLU A 8 26.85 8.54 2.79
CA GLU A 8 28.07 8.92 2.05
C GLU A 8 29.37 8.42 2.72
N GLU A 9 29.30 7.95 3.97
CA GLU A 9 30.46 7.39 4.70
C GLU A 9 30.91 6.01 4.18
N LYS A 10 30.11 5.35 3.33
CA LYS A 10 30.49 4.10 2.66
C LYS A 10 30.85 4.40 1.21
N ASP A 11 32.15 4.52 0.95
CA ASP A 11 32.69 4.66 -0.40
C ASP A 11 32.57 3.34 -1.18
N PHE A 12 31.43 3.14 -1.87
CA PHE A 12 31.33 2.14 -2.92
C PHE A 12 31.80 2.74 -4.24
N ASN A 13 32.71 2.06 -4.95
CA ASN A 13 33.10 2.48 -6.29
C ASN A 13 32.08 2.04 -7.35
N GLU A 14 32.08 2.66 -8.54
CA GLU A 14 31.13 2.33 -9.62
C GLU A 14 31.14 0.83 -9.99
N ASN A 15 32.30 0.17 -9.94
CA ASN A 15 32.41 -1.25 -10.26
C ASN A 15 31.71 -2.14 -9.22
N GLU A 16 31.77 -1.80 -7.93
CA GLU A 16 31.10 -2.53 -6.86
C GLU A 16 29.57 -2.39 -6.96
N LEU A 17 29.08 -1.20 -7.31
CA LEU A 17 27.67 -0.97 -7.56
C LEU A 17 27.16 -1.75 -8.78
N MET A 18 27.96 -1.81 -9.85
CA MET A 18 27.65 -2.64 -11.02
C MET A 18 27.67 -4.14 -10.71
N VAL A 19 28.58 -4.60 -9.85
CA VAL A 19 28.63 -5.99 -9.39
C VAL A 19 27.40 -6.32 -8.55
N PHE A 20 27.03 -5.43 -7.62
CA PHE A 20 25.82 -5.59 -6.83
C PHE A 20 24.57 -5.71 -7.70
N GLU A 21 24.41 -4.84 -8.71
CA GLU A 21 23.27 -4.91 -9.63
C GLU A 21 23.24 -6.27 -10.35
N LYS A 22 24.37 -6.66 -10.97
CA LYS A 22 24.48 -7.92 -11.73
C LYS A 22 24.18 -9.14 -10.87
N GLN A 23 24.66 -9.16 -9.62
CA GLN A 23 24.39 -10.24 -8.68
C GLN A 23 22.91 -10.32 -8.27
N ASN A 24 22.24 -9.17 -8.21
CA ASN A 24 20.85 -9.07 -7.76
C ASN A 24 19.82 -8.97 -8.90
N LEU A 25 20.22 -9.07 -10.17
CA LEU A 25 19.32 -9.11 -11.34
C LEU A 25 18.21 -10.16 -11.20
N ALA A 26 18.53 -11.32 -10.64
CA ALA A 26 17.56 -12.37 -10.37
C ALA A 26 16.50 -11.93 -9.35
N LEU A 27 16.88 -11.18 -8.32
CA LEU A 27 15.96 -10.62 -7.33
C LEU A 27 15.06 -9.55 -7.94
N PHE A 28 15.62 -8.65 -8.77
CA PHE A 28 14.84 -7.63 -9.46
C PHE A 28 13.81 -8.24 -10.41
N LYS A 29 14.22 -9.26 -11.19
CA LYS A 29 13.30 -10.00 -12.07
C LYS A 29 12.22 -10.74 -11.26
N GLY A 30 12.61 -11.42 -10.19
CA GLY A 30 11.68 -12.11 -9.28
C GLY A 30 10.63 -11.16 -8.69
N LEU A 31 11.03 -9.97 -8.25
CA LEU A 31 10.11 -8.95 -7.74
C LEU A 31 9.16 -8.41 -8.83
N ALA A 32 9.67 -8.18 -10.03
CA ALA A 32 8.86 -7.74 -11.16
C ALA A 32 7.79 -8.79 -11.52
N ASP A 33 8.19 -10.06 -11.61
CA ASP A 33 7.30 -11.17 -11.93
C ASP A 33 6.27 -11.40 -10.82
N ALA A 34 6.68 -11.37 -9.55
CA ALA A 34 5.78 -11.47 -8.40
C ALA A 34 4.74 -10.33 -8.39
N THR A 35 5.15 -9.10 -8.73
CA THR A 35 4.24 -7.95 -8.80
C THR A 35 3.23 -8.09 -9.95
N LYS A 36 3.67 -8.58 -11.12
CA LYS A 36 2.78 -8.85 -12.25
C LYS A 36 1.77 -9.95 -11.91
N ALA A 37 2.22 -11.04 -11.28
CA ALA A 37 1.34 -12.11 -10.83
C ALA A 37 0.32 -11.62 -9.80
N LYS A 38 0.77 -10.82 -8.81
CA LYS A 38 -0.11 -10.19 -7.82
C LYS A 38 -1.18 -9.32 -8.46
N LYS A 39 -0.82 -8.44 -9.41
CA LYS A 39 -1.79 -7.61 -10.14
C LYS A 39 -2.83 -8.46 -10.88
N LYS A 40 -2.42 -9.57 -11.48
CA LYS A 40 -3.34 -10.49 -12.17
C LYS A 40 -4.31 -11.16 -11.19
N LEU A 41 -3.80 -11.67 -10.06
CA LEU A 41 -4.63 -12.28 -9.02
C LEU A 41 -5.62 -11.29 -8.42
N GLU A 42 -5.19 -10.06 -8.12
CA GLU A 42 -6.08 -9.00 -7.63
C GLU A 42 -7.17 -8.64 -8.66
N ALA A 43 -6.84 -8.64 -9.95
CA ALA A 43 -7.83 -8.38 -11.00
C ALA A 43 -8.87 -9.52 -11.10
N ASP A 44 -8.43 -10.76 -10.98
CA ASP A 44 -9.34 -11.92 -11.04
C ASP A 44 -10.20 -12.02 -9.76
N GLU A 45 -9.63 -11.73 -8.59
CA GLU A 45 -10.38 -11.63 -7.32
C GLU A 45 -11.47 -10.56 -7.42
N LYS A 46 -11.15 -9.37 -7.95
CA LYS A 46 -12.14 -8.31 -8.17
C LYS A 46 -13.27 -8.76 -9.09
N LYS A 47 -12.96 -9.41 -10.22
CA LYS A 47 -13.98 -9.93 -11.14
C LYS A 47 -14.90 -10.94 -10.46
N LEU A 48 -14.33 -11.88 -9.69
CA LEU A 48 -15.09 -12.89 -8.96
C LEU A 48 -15.96 -12.25 -7.90
N LYS A 49 -15.43 -11.27 -7.15
CA LYS A 49 -16.18 -10.52 -6.14
C LYS A 49 -17.34 -9.75 -6.76
N THR A 50 -17.14 -9.05 -7.87
CA THR A 50 -18.23 -8.32 -8.56
C THR A 50 -19.31 -9.28 -9.07
N LYS A 51 -18.93 -10.43 -9.63
CA LYS A 51 -19.90 -11.46 -10.04
C LYS A 51 -20.70 -11.97 -8.84
N LEU A 52 -20.03 -12.26 -7.74
CA LEU A 52 -20.66 -12.77 -6.53
C LEU A 52 -21.56 -11.72 -5.88
N GLU A 53 -21.15 -10.45 -5.84
CA GLU A 53 -21.98 -9.34 -5.38
C GLU A 53 -23.24 -9.18 -6.23
N LYS A 54 -23.13 -9.28 -7.57
CA LYS A 54 -24.29 -9.26 -8.46
C LYS A 54 -25.25 -10.42 -8.17
N LEU A 55 -24.73 -11.65 -8.05
CA LEU A 55 -25.55 -12.81 -7.69
C LEU A 55 -26.19 -12.63 -6.30
N MET A 56 -25.45 -12.17 -5.30
CA MET A 56 -26.00 -11.89 -3.98
C MET A 56 -27.11 -10.82 -4.01
N ASN A 57 -27.02 -9.83 -4.91
CA ASN A 57 -28.10 -8.87 -5.15
C ASN A 57 -29.31 -9.52 -5.84
N ASP A 58 -29.09 -10.27 -6.91
CA ASP A 58 -30.16 -10.90 -7.71
C ASP A 58 -30.96 -11.92 -6.88
N TYR A 59 -30.29 -12.66 -5.98
CA TYR A 59 -30.92 -13.65 -5.10
C TYR A 59 -31.29 -13.10 -3.70
N GLY A 60 -31.02 -11.83 -3.41
CA GLY A 60 -31.33 -11.21 -2.11
C GLY A 60 -30.58 -11.82 -0.91
N ILE A 61 -29.40 -12.41 -1.13
CA ILE A 61 -28.65 -13.12 -0.10
C ILE A 61 -27.84 -12.14 0.75
N LYS A 62 -28.09 -12.12 2.06
CA LYS A 62 -27.39 -11.26 3.03
C LYS A 62 -25.99 -11.78 3.41
N SER A 63 -25.86 -13.10 3.56
CA SER A 63 -24.59 -13.75 3.93
C SER A 63 -24.54 -15.19 3.42
N ILE A 64 -23.34 -15.62 3.03
CA ILE A 64 -23.03 -17.01 2.66
C ILE A 64 -21.87 -17.45 3.54
N ASP A 65 -22.00 -18.61 4.17
CA ASP A 65 -20.95 -19.26 4.96
C ASP A 65 -20.82 -20.70 4.45
N ASN A 66 -19.68 -21.04 3.85
CA ASN A 66 -19.40 -22.37 3.33
C ASN A 66 -17.93 -22.76 3.61
N GLN A 67 -17.57 -24.00 3.25
CA GLN A 67 -16.22 -24.55 3.42
C GLN A 67 -15.09 -23.67 2.86
N PHE A 68 -15.37 -22.85 1.85
CA PHE A 68 -14.36 -22.09 1.12
C PHE A 68 -14.36 -20.60 1.48
N ILE A 69 -15.51 -20.03 1.86
CA ILE A 69 -15.68 -18.59 2.01
C ILE A 69 -16.86 -18.21 2.90
N LYS A 70 -16.62 -17.20 3.73
CA LYS A 70 -17.64 -16.45 4.48
C LYS A 70 -17.75 -15.04 3.93
N ILE A 71 -18.88 -14.71 3.32
CA ILE A 71 -19.17 -13.35 2.84
C ILE A 71 -20.42 -12.84 3.52
N THR A 72 -20.31 -11.64 4.09
CA THR A 72 -21.42 -10.88 4.62
C THR A 72 -21.51 -9.55 3.89
N ARG A 73 -22.70 -9.21 3.40
CA ARG A 73 -22.96 -7.88 2.86
C ARG A 73 -22.95 -6.86 4.01
N VAL A 74 -21.99 -5.94 3.99
CA VAL A 74 -21.93 -4.81 4.93
C VAL A 74 -22.51 -3.60 4.21
N ASN A 75 -23.49 -2.94 4.83
CA ASN A 75 -24.05 -1.71 4.28
C ASN A 75 -22.99 -0.61 4.28
N GLY A 76 -23.02 0.27 3.28
CA GLY A 76 -22.17 1.45 3.28
C GLY A 76 -22.41 2.29 4.53
N SER A 77 -21.35 2.59 5.27
CA SER A 77 -21.37 3.50 6.41
C SER A 77 -20.54 4.73 6.10
N THR A 78 -21.07 5.91 6.40
CA THR A 78 -20.31 7.17 6.33
C THR A 78 -19.58 7.40 7.64
N SER A 79 -18.25 7.47 7.59
CA SER A 79 -17.42 7.90 8.72
C SER A 79 -17.02 9.35 8.53
N THR A 80 -17.26 10.19 9.55
CA THR A 80 -16.83 11.59 9.55
C THR A 80 -15.54 11.70 10.36
N SER A 81 -14.50 12.26 9.75
CA SER A 81 -13.22 12.54 10.39
C SER A 81 -12.81 13.98 10.12
N ILE A 82 -11.98 14.54 11.00
CA ILE A 82 -11.45 15.90 10.84
C ILE A 82 -10.43 15.92 9.70
N ASP A 83 -10.59 16.84 8.75
CA ASP A 83 -9.57 17.10 7.74
C ASP A 83 -8.48 18.01 8.33
N LEU A 84 -7.40 17.38 8.80
CA LEU A 84 -6.26 18.07 9.38
C LEU A 84 -5.54 18.99 8.38
N LYS A 85 -5.59 18.71 7.07
CA LYS A 85 -4.93 19.55 6.07
C LYS A 85 -5.70 20.84 5.83
N GLU A 86 -7.03 20.76 5.81
CA GLU A 86 -7.85 21.96 5.76
C GLU A 86 -7.74 22.78 7.05
N LEU A 87 -7.68 22.11 8.20
CA LEU A 87 -7.50 22.74 9.50
C LEU A 87 -6.18 23.52 9.56
N GLU A 88 -5.06 22.90 9.16
CA GLU A 88 -3.76 23.54 9.10
C GLU A 88 -3.74 24.78 8.18
N LYS A 89 -4.44 24.73 7.05
CA LYS A 89 -4.52 25.87 6.11
C LYS A 89 -5.37 27.03 6.62
N LYS A 90 -6.52 26.73 7.24
CA LYS A 90 -7.47 27.75 7.72
C LYS A 90 -7.06 28.30 9.08
N GLU A 91 -6.57 27.44 9.97
CA GLU A 91 -6.24 27.74 11.36
C GLU A 91 -4.90 27.09 11.78
N PRO A 92 -3.77 27.59 11.26
CA PRO A 92 -2.46 27.00 11.53
C PRO A 92 -2.05 27.08 13.01
N LYS A 93 -2.50 28.11 13.75
CA LYS A 93 -2.21 28.25 15.18
C LYS A 93 -2.89 27.15 16.01
N PHE A 94 -4.17 26.92 15.76
CA PHE A 94 -4.93 25.89 16.46
C PHE A 94 -4.42 24.48 16.12
N TYR A 95 -4.01 24.25 14.86
CA TYR A 95 -3.34 23.00 14.48
C TYR A 95 -2.04 22.76 15.27
N ALA A 96 -1.22 23.81 15.47
CA ALA A 96 0.01 23.71 16.25
C ALA A 96 -0.27 23.40 17.73
N GLU A 97 -1.27 24.04 18.34
CA GLU A 97 -1.72 23.74 19.72
C GLU A 97 -2.16 22.28 19.85
N LEU A 98 -2.95 21.77 18.90
CA LEU A 98 -3.39 20.37 18.91
C LEU A 98 -2.23 19.38 18.77
N LEU A 99 -1.19 19.72 18.01
CA LEU A 99 0.00 18.88 17.88
C LEU A 99 0.85 18.87 19.16
N GLU A 100 0.87 19.96 19.90
CA GLU A 100 1.57 20.06 21.19
C GLU A 100 0.83 19.30 22.30
N ASP A 101 -0.48 19.47 22.39
CA ASP A 101 -1.30 18.87 23.45
C ASP A 101 -1.57 17.38 23.22
N TYR A 102 -1.69 16.95 21.96
CA TYR A 102 -2.05 15.58 21.58
C TYR A 102 -1.10 14.95 20.56
N PRO A 103 0.22 14.86 20.86
CA PRO A 103 1.19 14.35 19.91
C PRO A 103 1.04 12.84 19.74
N LYS A 104 0.60 12.43 18.54
CA LYS A 104 0.69 11.03 18.11
C LYS A 104 2.00 10.79 17.36
N ILE A 105 3.04 10.36 18.08
CA ILE A 105 4.32 10.00 17.48
C ILE A 105 4.21 8.60 16.85
N THR A 106 4.41 8.51 15.54
CA THR A 106 4.46 7.22 14.82
C THR A 106 5.84 7.05 14.20
N THR A 107 6.65 6.16 14.77
CA THR A 107 7.95 5.79 14.21
C THR A 107 7.75 4.82 13.06
N ARG A 108 8.20 5.18 11.86
CA ARG A 108 8.23 4.27 10.70
C ARG A 108 9.65 3.74 10.54
N LYS A 109 9.78 2.42 10.36
CA LYS A 109 11.05 1.79 10.02
C LYS A 109 11.39 2.06 8.55
N ASP A 110 12.68 2.03 8.24
CA ASP A 110 13.15 2.12 6.86
C ASP A 110 12.50 1.03 6.01
N SER A 111 12.06 1.42 4.81
CA SER A 111 11.35 0.53 3.89
C SER A 111 11.78 0.78 2.46
N ILE A 112 11.87 -0.30 1.68
CA ILE A 112 12.20 -0.22 0.25
C ILE A 112 10.90 0.07 -0.51
N ARG A 113 10.87 1.17 -1.28
CA ARG A 113 9.84 1.43 -2.28
C ARG A 113 10.39 1.04 -3.64
N PHE A 114 9.63 0.24 -4.39
CA PHE A 114 9.97 -0.12 -5.76
C PHE A 114 8.78 0.12 -6.69
N GLU A 115 9.08 0.49 -7.93
CA GLU A 115 8.12 0.68 -9.00
C GLU A 115 8.49 -0.27 -10.15
N VAL A 116 7.53 -1.09 -10.58
CA VAL A 116 7.71 -1.96 -11.73
C VAL A 116 7.36 -1.17 -12.98
N LYS A 117 8.37 -0.94 -13.83
CA LYS A 117 8.21 -0.36 -15.17
C LYS A 117 7.44 -1.29 -16.10
#